data_AF-A0A1L3MUR5-F1
#
_entry.id   AF-A0A1L3MUR5-F1
#
_cell.length_a   1.000
_cell.length_b   1.000
_cell.length_c   1.000
_cell.angle_alpha   90.00
_cell.angle_beta   90.00
_cell.angle_gamma   90.00
#
_symmetry.space_group_name_H-M   'P 1'
#
loop_
_entity.id
_entity.type
_entity.pdbx_description
1 polymer ?
#
loop_
_entity_poly.entity_id
_entity_poly.type
_entity_poly.pdbx_seq_one_letter_code
_entity_poly.pdbx_strand_id
1 'polypeptide(L)'
;MNKILVFLAYFLFFLPFLFIINFLFTIFPIETLQGLPIFFPLIFCSIGLLLSILSYRMKKSVLALLAIIMNALLFLFPFLYMIGGVVFFGP
;
A
#
# COMPACT_ATOMS: atom_id res chain seq x y z
N MET A 1 -4.08 -22.98 -4.66
CA MET A 1 -3.56 -21.59 -4.54
C MET A 1 -4.19 -20.80 -5.65
N ASN A 2 -5.13 -19.91 -5.35
CA ASN A 2 -5.64 -19.03 -6.38
C ASN A 2 -4.57 -17.97 -6.67
N LYS A 3 -3.66 -18.29 -7.60
CA LYS A 3 -2.50 -17.44 -7.93
C LYS A 3 -2.94 -16.03 -8.32
N ILE A 4 -4.13 -15.91 -8.90
CA ILE A 4 -4.74 -14.65 -9.32
C ILE A 4 -5.02 -13.74 -8.11
N LEU A 5 -5.56 -14.27 -7.00
CA LEU A 5 -5.85 -13.45 -5.80
C LEU A 5 -4.57 -12.87 -5.19
N VAL A 6 -3.51 -13.69 -5.10
CA VAL A 6 -2.22 -13.23 -4.57
C VAL A 6 -1.60 -12.20 -5.50
N PHE A 7 -1.63 -12.46 -6.81
CA PHE A 7 -1.13 -11.53 -7.82
C PHE A 7 -1.85 -10.17 -7.75
N LEU A 8 -3.18 -10.17 -7.69
CA LEU A 8 -3.98 -8.96 -7.53
C LEU A 8 -3.65 -8.23 -6.22
N ALA A 9 -3.46 -8.94 -5.11
CA ALA A 9 -3.07 -8.34 -3.85
C ALA A 9 -1.69 -7.66 -3.90
N TYR A 10 -0.74 -8.24 -4.63
CA TYR A 10 0.56 -7.60 -4.87
C TYR A 10 0.44 -6.40 -5.81
N PHE A 11 -0.37 -6.50 -6.86
CA PHE A 11 -0.63 -5.37 -7.75
C PHE A 11 -1.21 -4.17 -7.00
N LEU A 12 -2.19 -4.41 -6.11
CA LEU A 12 -2.80 -3.41 -5.25
C LEU A 12 -1.84 -2.84 -4.19
N PHE A 13 -0.75 -3.54 -3.88
CA PHE A 13 0.34 -3.00 -3.07
C PHE A 13 1.29 -2.13 -3.92
N PHE A 14 1.76 -2.66 -5.05
CA PHE A 14 2.80 -1.98 -5.85
C PHE A 14 2.28 -0.69 -6.50
N LEU A 15 1.02 -0.65 -6.91
CA LEU A 15 0.43 0.55 -7.51
C LEU A 15 0.54 1.79 -6.61
N PRO A 16 -0.04 1.82 -5.38
CA PRO A 16 0.11 2.96 -4.48
C PRO A 16 1.55 3.17 -4.02
N PHE A 17 2.33 2.10 -3.85
CA PHE A 17 3.74 2.21 -3.46
C PHE A 17 4.56 3.01 -4.47
N LEU A 18 4.39 2.74 -5.77
CA LEU A 18 5.06 3.48 -6.83
C LEU A 18 4.63 4.94 -6.88
N PHE A 19 3.34 5.24 -6.65
CA PHE A 19 2.86 6.63 -6.56
C PHE A 19 3.48 7.37 -5.36
N ILE A 20 3.63 6.70 -4.20
CA ILE A 20 4.29 7.28 -3.02
C ILE A 20 5.76 7.55 -3.29
N ILE A 21 6.49 6.59 -3.87
CA ILE A 21 7.89 6.80 -4.26
C ILE A 21 7.99 7.98 -5.22
N ASN A 22 7.12 8.05 -6.23
CA ASN A 22 7.11 9.15 -7.17
C ASN A 22 6.87 10.50 -6.48
N PHE A 23 5.95 10.54 -5.52
CA PHE A 23 5.67 11.74 -4.73
C PHE A 23 6.87 12.18 -3.88
N LEU A 24 7.52 11.26 -3.16
CA LEU A 24 8.63 11.58 -2.26
C LEU A 24 9.90 12.00 -2.97
N PHE A 25 10.18 11.44 -4.15
CA PHE A 25 11.44 11.65 -4.86
C PHE A 25 11.31 12.45 -6.16
N THR A 26 10.07 12.81 -6.54
CA THR A 26 9.77 13.58 -7.76
C THR A 26 10.40 12.95 -9.02
N ILE A 27 10.28 11.62 -9.15
CA ILE A 27 10.90 10.87 -10.26
C ILE A 27 10.29 11.28 -11.61
N PHE A 28 8.96 11.42 -11.65
CA PHE A 28 8.21 11.88 -12.80
C PHE A 28 7.37 13.11 -12.42
N PRO A 29 7.24 14.11 -13.33
CA PRO A 29 6.48 15.33 -13.10
C PRO A 29 4.97 15.06 -13.17
N ILE A 30 4.43 14.49 -12.10
CA ILE A 30 3.00 14.23 -11.93
C ILE A 30 2.43 15.26 -10.93
N GLU A 31 2.53 16.53 -11.32
CA GLU A 31 2.22 17.67 -10.44
C GLU A 31 0.73 17.75 -10.06
N THR A 32 -0.14 17.14 -10.86
CA THR A 32 -1.59 17.14 -10.63
C THR A 32 -2.01 16.34 -9.40
N LEU A 33 -1.20 15.37 -8.97
CA LEU A 33 -1.54 14.45 -7.89
C LEU A 33 -1.14 14.99 -6.50
N GLN A 34 -0.18 15.92 -6.42
CA GLN A 34 0.29 16.55 -5.17
C GLN A 34 0.42 15.51 -4.03
N GLY A 35 -0.12 15.78 -2.83
CA GLY A 35 -0.08 14.85 -1.69
C GLY A 35 -1.10 13.70 -1.73
N LEU A 36 -1.96 13.62 -2.75
CA LEU A 36 -2.99 12.57 -2.87
C LEU A 36 -2.41 11.13 -2.86
N PRO A 37 -1.27 10.83 -3.52
CA PRO A 37 -0.59 9.54 -3.45
C PRO A 37 -0.39 8.97 -2.05
N ILE A 38 -0.16 9.81 -1.06
CA ILE A 38 0.05 9.38 0.34
C ILE A 38 -1.18 8.63 0.87
N PHE A 39 -2.38 8.99 0.40
CA PHE A 39 -3.65 8.41 0.89
C PHE A 39 -4.14 7.22 0.06
N PHE A 40 -3.54 6.96 -1.11
CA PHE A 40 -3.91 5.80 -1.93
C PHE A 40 -3.86 4.46 -1.19
N PRO A 41 -2.89 4.17 -0.31
CA PRO A 41 -2.88 2.94 0.46
C PRO A 41 -4.18 2.66 1.23
N LEU A 42 -4.89 3.69 1.70
CA LEU A 42 -6.15 3.51 2.44
C LEU A 42 -7.23 2.79 1.62
N ILE A 43 -7.23 2.94 0.30
CA ILE A 43 -8.19 2.29 -0.59
C ILE A 43 -7.60 1.00 -1.14
N PHE A 44 -6.45 1.11 -1.81
CA PHE A 44 -5.86 -0.01 -2.54
C PHE A 44 -5.37 -1.12 -1.61
N CYS A 45 -4.68 -0.78 -0.52
CA CYS A 45 -4.16 -1.78 0.42
C CYS A 45 -5.26 -2.41 1.28
N SER A 46 -6.37 -1.72 1.51
CA SER A 46 -7.55 -2.32 2.15
C SER A 46 -8.12 -3.47 1.33
N ILE A 47 -8.27 -3.27 0.01
CA ILE A 47 -8.71 -4.32 -0.91
C ILE A 47 -7.64 -5.42 -1.01
N GLY A 48 -6.36 -5.03 -1.11
CA GLY A 48 -5.23 -5.96 -1.14
C GLY A 48 -5.15 -6.85 0.11
N LEU A 49 -5.43 -6.30 1.29
CA LEU A 49 -5.54 -7.04 2.55
C LEU A 49 -6.65 -8.07 2.50
N LEU A 50 -7.86 -7.68 2.07
CA LEU A 50 -8.97 -8.63 1.96
C LEU A 50 -8.64 -9.79 1.02
N LEU A 51 -8.10 -9.50 -0.17
CA LEU A 51 -7.73 -10.53 -1.16
C LEU A 51 -6.61 -11.45 -0.65
N SER A 52 -5.59 -10.89 0.02
CA SER A 52 -4.48 -11.68 0.55
C SER A 52 -4.87 -12.53 1.75
N ILE A 53 -5.74 -12.03 2.65
CA ILE A 53 -6.33 -12.81 3.75
C ILE A 53 -7.18 -13.96 3.21
N LEU A 54 -8.05 -13.71 2.23
CA LEU A 54 -8.86 -14.75 1.59
C LEU A 54 -7.95 -15.84 0.98
N SER A 55 -6.92 -15.43 0.24
CA SER A 55 -5.97 -16.37 -0.36
C SER A 55 -5.22 -17.20 0.70
N TYR A 56 -4.78 -16.57 1.79
CA TYR A 56 -4.08 -17.24 2.89
C TYR A 56 -4.98 -18.23 3.63
N ARG A 57 -6.28 -17.92 3.77
CA ARG A 57 -7.28 -18.86 4.34
C ARG A 57 -7.49 -20.07 3.45
N MET A 58 -7.51 -19.91 2.13
CA MET A 58 -7.63 -21.04 1.18
C MET A 58 -6.40 -21.94 1.16
N LYS A 59 -5.20 -21.35 1.22
CA LYS A 59 -3.94 -22.09 1.34
C LYS A 59 -2.94 -21.23 2.09
N LYS A 60 -2.47 -21.74 3.23
CA LYS A 60 -1.46 -21.13 4.10
C LYS A 60 -0.11 -21.05 3.38
N SER A 61 0.04 -20.08 2.48
CA SER A 61 1.25 -19.88 1.67
C SER A 61 2.04 -18.68 2.18
N VAL A 62 3.36 -18.79 2.16
CA VAL A 62 4.28 -17.71 2.53
C VAL A 62 4.06 -16.48 1.65
N LEU A 63 3.80 -16.68 0.35
CA LEU A 63 3.48 -15.60 -0.59
C LEU A 63 2.22 -14.82 -0.21
N ALA A 64 1.17 -15.49 0.25
CA ALA A 64 -0.04 -14.80 0.71
C ALA A 64 0.19 -14.10 2.05
N LEU A 65 0.96 -14.69 2.96
CA LEU A 65 1.34 -14.03 4.22
C LEU A 65 2.15 -12.75 3.98
N LEU A 66 3.13 -12.80 3.08
CA LEU A 66 3.91 -11.63 2.67
C LEU A 66 3.02 -10.53 2.07
N ALA A 67 2.04 -10.90 1.23
CA ALA A 67 1.09 -9.94 0.67
C ALA A 67 0.24 -9.26 1.76
N ILE A 68 -0.15 -10.00 2.81
CA ILE A 68 -0.86 -9.44 3.98
C ILE A 68 0.03 -8.43 4.68
N ILE A 69 1.27 -8.81 5.02
CA ILE A 69 2.21 -7.94 5.75
C ILE A 69 2.49 -6.67 4.95
N MET A 70 2.79 -6.80 3.66
CA MET A 70 3.09 -5.68 2.77
C MET A 70 1.92 -4.70 2.68
N ASN A 71 0.70 -5.20 2.44
CA ASN A 71 -0.49 -4.34 2.38
C ASN A 71 -0.81 -3.71 3.75
N ALA A 72 -0.63 -4.43 4.86
CA ALA A 72 -0.84 -3.88 6.20
C ALA A 72 0.14 -2.73 6.51
N LEU A 73 1.43 -2.93 6.21
CA LEU A 73 2.47 -1.91 6.45
C LEU A 73 2.20 -0.67 5.60
N LEU A 74 1.90 -0.84 4.31
CA LEU A 74 1.64 0.29 3.43
C LEU A 74 0.31 0.99 3.77
N PHE A 75 -0.70 0.26 4.22
CA PHE A 75 -1.95 0.83 4.74
C PHE A 75 -1.71 1.77 5.94
N LEU A 76 -0.72 1.49 6.79
CA LEU A 76 -0.37 2.33 7.93
C LEU A 76 0.44 3.58 7.54
N PHE A 77 1.06 3.58 6.36
CA PHE A 77 1.91 4.67 5.88
C PHE A 77 1.27 6.07 5.92
N PRO A 78 0.02 6.30 5.48
CA PRO A 78 -0.61 7.62 5.52
C PRO A 78 -0.65 8.20 6.94
N PHE A 79 -0.95 7.37 7.94
CA PHE A 79 -0.99 7.79 9.34
C PHE A 79 0.39 8.13 9.87
N LEU A 80 1.39 7.29 9.56
CA LEU A 80 2.78 7.54 9.94
C LEU A 80 3.31 8.83 9.29
N TYR A 81 2.96 9.07 8.03
CA TYR A 81 3.34 10.28 7.32
C TYR A 81 2.72 11.54 7.95
N MET A 82 1.42 11.51 8.27
CA MET A 82 0.75 12.63 8.93
C MET A 82 1.30 12.91 10.33
N ILE A 83 1.47 11.86 11.15
CA ILE A 83 2.02 11.98 12.50
C ILE A 83 3.46 12.51 12.43
N GLY A 84 4.28 11.96 11.54
CA GLY A 84 5.64 12.44 11.31
C GLY A 84 5.65 13.91 10.89
N GLY A 85 4.76 14.30 9.98
CA GLY A 85 4.57 15.69 9.58
C GLY A 85 4.37 16.62 10.78
N VAL A 86 3.41 16.29 11.64
CA VAL A 86 3.12 17.09 12.85
C VAL A 86 4.30 17.10 13.83
N VAL A 87 4.94 15.95 14.05
CA VAL A 87 6.06 15.83 15.00
C VAL A 87 7.28 16.64 14.56
N PHE A 88 7.60 16.65 13.27
CA PHE A 88 8.80 17.31 12.74
C PHE A 88 8.57 18.76 12.34
N PHE A 89 7.36 19.14 11.92
CA PHE A 89 7.07 20.47 11.36
C PHE A 89 6.05 21.28 12.17
N GLY A 90 5.44 20.70 13.20
CA GLY A 90 4.38 21.34 13.98
C GLY A 90 2.98 21.21 13.34
N PRO A 91 1.93 21.64 14.06
CA PRO A 91 0.57 21.72 13.55
C PRO A 91 0.36 22.86 12.53
#